data_AF-A0A962Z7X4-F1
#
_entry.id   AF-A0A962Z7X4-F1
#
_cell.length_a   1.000
_cell.length_b   1.000
_cell.length_c   1.000
_cell.angle_alpha   90.00
_cell.angle_beta   90.00
_cell.angle_gamma   90.00
#
_symmetry.space_group_name_H-M   'P 1'
#
loop_
_entity.id
_entity.type
_entity.pdbx_description
1 polymer ?
#
loop_
_entity_poly.entity_id
_entity_poly.type
_entity_poly.pdbx_seq_one_letter_code
_entity_poly.pdbx_strand_id
1 'polypeptide(L)'
;PLSAEFGHPTERDMLPSPQAGARRIGPKTVSTEEKNVAAAKPSRRDAGYGSVAALLGPEPLLVDELIRQCQGNAAEVQDALLDLELDGRLVRHPGNRVSLEEG
;
A
#
# COMPACT_ATOMS: atom_id res chain seq x y z
N PRO A 1 -57.93 -43.51 -13.10
CA PRO A 1 -58.72 -43.88 -11.90
C PRO A 1 -57.78 -44.36 -10.80
N LEU A 2 -57.82 -43.66 -9.67
CA LEU A 2 -57.61 -44.08 -8.28
C LEU A 2 -56.59 -45.19 -7.92
N SER A 3 -55.60 -44.74 -7.14
CA SER A 3 -55.20 -45.24 -5.81
C SER A 3 -54.29 -46.46 -5.62
N ALA A 4 -53.21 -46.16 -4.88
CA ALA A 4 -52.65 -46.85 -3.72
C ALA A 4 -51.72 -48.07 -3.91
N GLU A 5 -50.49 -47.95 -3.39
CA GLU A 5 -49.89 -48.78 -2.33
C GLU A 5 -48.45 -48.29 -2.09
N PHE A 6 -48.13 -47.68 -0.94
CA PHE A 6 -47.55 -48.33 0.25
C PHE A 6 -46.29 -49.17 -0.01
N GLY A 7 -45.16 -48.74 0.56
CA GLY A 7 -43.98 -49.58 0.68
C GLY A 7 -42.69 -48.82 0.97
N HIS A 8 -42.51 -48.34 2.21
CA HIS A 8 -41.15 -48.24 2.77
C HIS A 8 -40.83 -49.59 3.43
N PRO A 9 -39.63 -50.15 3.20
CA PRO A 9 -38.81 -50.39 4.38
C PRO A 9 -37.28 -50.25 4.15
N THR A 10 -36.69 -49.52 5.11
CA THR A 10 -35.44 -49.79 5.86
C THR A 10 -34.14 -50.19 5.14
N GLU A 11 -33.17 -49.30 5.28
CA GLU A 11 -31.81 -49.57 5.83
C GLU A 11 -31.37 -51.03 5.81
N ARG A 12 -30.52 -51.39 4.85
CA ARG A 12 -29.56 -52.48 5.01
C ARG A 12 -28.37 -52.22 4.09
N ASP A 13 -27.21 -52.20 4.72
CA ASP A 13 -25.87 -52.27 4.14
C ASP A 13 -25.26 -50.96 3.61
N MET A 14 -24.60 -50.22 4.51
CA MET A 14 -23.42 -49.38 4.21
C MET A 14 -22.80 -48.84 5.52
N LEU A 15 -22.04 -49.68 6.21
CA LEU A 15 -20.92 -49.24 7.07
C LEU A 15 -19.61 -49.49 6.29
N PRO A 16 -18.45 -48.96 6.71
CA PRO A 16 -18.09 -47.54 6.79
C PRO A 16 -16.80 -47.27 5.97
N SER A 17 -16.68 -46.14 5.28
CA SER A 17 -15.40 -45.77 4.65
C SER A 17 -14.49 -44.99 5.63
N PRO A 18 -13.17 -45.27 5.63
CA PRO A 18 -12.28 -44.93 6.74
C PRO A 18 -11.60 -43.56 6.60
N GLN A 19 -11.42 -42.94 7.77
CA GLN A 19 -10.25 -42.18 8.24
C GLN A 19 -9.43 -41.39 7.19
N ALA A 20 -9.64 -40.07 7.16
CA ALA A 20 -8.70 -39.13 6.58
C ALA A 20 -8.25 -38.10 7.65
N GLY A 21 -7.04 -38.31 8.16
CA GLY A 21 -6.05 -37.23 8.28
C GLY A 21 -6.24 -36.22 9.41
N ALA A 22 -5.55 -36.49 10.52
CA ALA A 22 -5.22 -35.56 11.60
C ALA A 22 -4.97 -34.12 11.14
N ARG A 23 -5.83 -33.19 11.56
CA ARG A 23 -5.54 -31.76 11.55
C ARG A 23 -4.57 -31.48 12.69
N ARG A 24 -3.27 -31.46 12.37
CA ARG A 24 -2.21 -31.12 13.32
C ARG A 24 -2.41 -29.69 13.83
N ILE A 25 -2.75 -29.58 15.11
CA ILE A 25 -2.55 -28.34 15.87
C ILE A 25 -1.03 -28.15 16.05
N GLY A 26 -0.46 -27.23 15.28
CA GLY A 26 0.88 -26.73 15.53
C GLY A 26 0.80 -25.46 16.36
N PRO A 27 1.45 -25.36 17.53
CA PRO A 27 1.71 -24.07 18.13
C PRO A 27 2.90 -23.45 17.38
N LYS A 28 2.69 -22.32 16.74
CA LYS A 28 3.77 -21.47 16.25
C LYS A 28 3.52 -20.06 16.77
N THR A 29 4.01 -19.86 17.98
CA THR A 29 4.51 -18.57 18.45
C THR A 29 5.47 -17.99 17.41
N VAL A 30 5.29 -16.73 17.02
CA VAL A 30 6.39 -15.76 16.90
C VAL A 30 5.78 -14.37 16.90
N SER A 31 6.03 -13.64 17.99
CA SER A 31 6.05 -12.19 17.99
C SER A 31 7.05 -11.71 16.94
N THR A 32 6.65 -10.86 16.01
CA THR A 32 7.53 -9.81 15.46
C THR A 32 6.64 -8.75 14.82
N GLU A 33 6.53 -7.61 15.52
CA GLU A 33 6.49 -6.28 14.92
C GLU A 33 5.68 -6.13 13.63
N GLU A 34 4.35 -6.21 13.73
CA GLU A 34 3.51 -5.52 12.75
C GLU A 34 3.62 -4.03 13.05
N LYS A 35 4.72 -3.45 12.56
CA LYS A 35 4.81 -2.03 12.23
C LYS A 35 3.71 -1.79 11.20
N ASN A 36 2.49 -1.66 11.68
CA ASN A 36 1.34 -1.19 10.96
C ASN A 36 1.60 0.31 10.69
N VAL A 37 2.57 0.58 9.81
CA VAL A 37 2.49 1.75 8.97
C VAL A 37 1.33 1.41 8.06
N ALA A 38 0.13 1.70 8.55
CA ALA A 38 -1.08 1.60 7.79
C ALA A 38 -0.75 2.15 6.42
N ALA A 39 -1.09 1.40 5.39
CA ALA A 39 -1.26 1.91 4.04
C ALA A 39 -2.35 2.98 4.11
N ALA A 40 -2.05 4.12 4.74
CA ALA A 40 -2.70 5.37 4.49
C ALA A 40 -2.54 5.52 2.99
N LYS A 41 -3.68 5.66 2.30
CA LYS A 41 -3.73 6.18 0.93
C LYS A 41 -2.61 7.20 0.82
N PRO A 42 -1.70 7.14 -0.19
CA PRO A 42 -0.57 8.05 -0.24
C PRO A 42 -1.14 9.42 0.07
N SER A 43 -0.77 9.96 1.22
CA SER A 43 -1.27 11.24 1.68
C SER A 43 -1.07 12.17 0.49
N ARG A 44 -1.93 13.16 0.26
CA ARG A 44 -1.72 14.13 -0.83
C ARG A 44 -0.24 14.58 -0.92
N ARG A 45 0.43 14.67 0.24
CA ARG A 45 1.87 14.89 0.39
C ARG A 45 2.78 13.77 -0.14
N ASP A 46 2.54 12.50 0.19
CA ASP A 46 3.46 11.38 -0.13
C ASP A 46 3.62 11.08 -1.62
N ALA A 47 2.58 11.30 -2.44
CA ALA A 47 2.57 10.87 -3.84
C ALA A 47 3.66 11.55 -4.70
N GLY A 48 4.05 12.79 -4.36
CA GLY A 48 5.10 13.54 -5.07
C GLY A 48 6.33 13.85 -4.22
N TYR A 49 6.18 13.95 -2.89
CA TYR A 49 7.23 14.41 -1.99
C TYR A 49 8.47 13.51 -2.00
N GLY A 50 8.28 12.18 -2.03
CA GLY A 50 9.41 11.24 -2.04
C GLY A 50 10.27 11.35 -3.30
N SER A 51 9.65 11.48 -4.47
CA SER A 51 10.36 11.64 -5.74
C SER A 51 11.04 13.00 -5.87
N VAL A 52 10.38 14.08 -5.44
CA VAL A 52 10.93 15.43 -5.50
C VAL A 52 12.08 15.63 -4.52
N ALA A 53 11.95 15.14 -3.28
CA ALA A 53 13.02 15.22 -2.29
C ALA A 53 14.22 14.33 -2.63
N ALA A 54 14.02 13.21 -3.34
CA ALA A 54 15.12 12.37 -3.82
C ALA A 54 15.90 13.00 -5.00
N LEU A 55 15.25 13.88 -5.75
CA LEU A 55 15.87 14.61 -6.89
C LEU A 55 16.50 15.94 -6.45
N LEU A 56 16.03 16.54 -5.37
CA LEU A 56 16.56 17.77 -4.81
C LEU A 56 17.78 17.50 -3.92
N GLY A 57 18.78 18.36 -4.05
CA GLY A 57 19.98 18.36 -3.22
C GLY A 57 20.37 19.78 -2.81
N PRO A 58 21.61 19.97 -2.31
CA PRO A 58 22.12 21.29 -1.94
C PRO A 58 22.37 22.19 -3.16
N GLU A 59 22.46 21.62 -4.37
CA GLU A 59 22.59 22.38 -5.60
C GLU A 59 21.22 22.92 -6.06
N PRO A 60 21.11 24.21 -6.43
CA PRO A 60 19.86 24.79 -6.94
C PRO A 60 19.46 24.19 -8.29
N LEU A 61 18.36 23.45 -8.29
CA LEU A 61 17.78 22.80 -9.47
C LEU A 61 16.55 23.56 -9.99
N LEU A 62 16.34 23.56 -11.31
CA LEU A 62 15.16 24.19 -11.91
C LEU A 62 13.89 23.40 -11.60
N VAL A 63 12.80 24.11 -11.26
CA VAL A 63 11.49 23.47 -11.04
C VAL A 63 10.99 22.75 -12.29
N ASP A 64 11.24 23.30 -13.48
CA ASP A 64 10.91 22.67 -14.76
C ASP A 64 11.65 21.32 -14.96
N GLU A 65 12.91 21.26 -14.51
CA GLU A 65 13.71 20.03 -14.55
C GLU A 65 13.13 18.96 -13.62
N LEU A 66 12.70 19.35 -12.41
CA LEU A 66 12.02 18.44 -11.48
C LEU A 66 10.73 17.87 -12.07
N ILE A 67 9.91 18.71 -12.72
CA ILE A 67 8.67 18.27 -13.36
C ILE A 67 8.99 17.25 -14.46
N ARG A 68 10.03 17.51 -15.26
CA ARG A 68 10.46 16.61 -16.33
C ARG A 68 11.00 15.28 -15.81
N GLN A 69 11.81 15.29 -14.75
CA GLN A 69 12.42 14.09 -14.18
C GLN A 69 11.45 13.25 -13.36
N CYS A 70 10.53 13.89 -12.64
CA CYS A 70 9.52 13.20 -11.86
C CYS A 70 8.44 12.56 -12.74
N GLN A 71 8.36 12.92 -14.03
CA GLN A 71 7.33 12.48 -14.99
C GLN A 71 5.89 12.69 -14.47
N GLY A 72 5.71 13.53 -13.45
CA GLY A 72 4.46 13.78 -12.76
C GLY A 72 3.80 15.07 -13.21
N ASN A 73 2.58 15.31 -12.71
CA ASN A 73 1.88 16.57 -12.97
C ASN A 73 2.60 17.73 -12.25
N ALA A 74 2.74 18.85 -12.94
CA ALA A 74 3.34 20.07 -12.37
C ALA A 74 2.68 20.48 -11.03
N ALA A 75 1.37 20.26 -10.89
CA ALA A 75 0.64 20.52 -9.66
C ALA A 75 1.15 19.69 -8.47
N GLU A 76 1.48 18.41 -8.68
CA GLU A 76 1.99 17.54 -7.61
C GLU A 76 3.41 17.92 -7.19
N VAL A 77 4.25 18.31 -8.15
CA VAL A 77 5.59 18.83 -7.85
C VAL A 77 5.49 20.13 -7.06
N GLN A 78 4.59 21.04 -7.45
CA GLN A 78 4.38 22.29 -6.72
C GLN A 78 3.84 22.06 -5.30
N ASP A 79 2.95 21.07 -5.11
CA ASP A 79 2.47 20.65 -3.78
C ASP A 79 3.62 20.15 -2.91
N ALA A 80 4.47 19.27 -3.45
CA ALA A 80 5.64 18.74 -2.76
C ALA A 80 6.66 19.83 -2.40
N LEU A 81 6.90 20.79 -3.30
CA LEU A 81 7.79 21.93 -3.04
C LEU A 81 7.22 22.83 -1.95
N LEU A 82 5.90 23.07 -1.95
CA LEU A 82 5.23 23.84 -0.90
C LEU A 82 5.33 23.13 0.45
N ASP A 83 5.17 21.81 0.48
CA ASP A 83 5.33 21.01 1.70
C ASP A 83 6.75 21.13 2.28
N LEU A 84 7.77 21.02 1.44
CA LEU A 84 9.18 21.18 1.84
C LEU A 84 9.47 22.59 2.34
N GLU A 85 8.86 23.61 1.72
CA GLU A 85 8.98 25.01 2.13
C GLU A 85 8.33 25.26 3.50
N LEU A 86 7.15 24.67 3.73
CA LEU A 86 6.47 24.74 5.02
C LEU A 86 7.24 24.01 6.14
N ASP A 87 7.98 22.96 5.81
CA ASP A 87 8.89 22.27 6.74
C ASP A 87 10.20 23.06 6.99
N GLY A 88 10.42 24.16 6.26
CA GLY A 88 11.63 24.97 6.36
C GLY A 88 12.86 24.30 5.76
N ARG A 89 12.67 23.32 4.87
CA ARG A 89 13.75 22.50 4.28
C ARG A 89 14.06 22.85 2.83
N LEU A 90 13.41 23.88 2.28
CA LEU A 90 13.56 24.28 0.88
C LEU A 90 13.87 25.76 0.76
N VAL A 91 14.88 26.06 -0.06
CA VAL A 91 15.25 27.42 -0.46
C VAL A 91 14.81 27.68 -1.89
N ARG A 92 14.18 28.84 -2.12
CA ARG A 92 13.94 29.34 -3.47
C ARG A 92 15.06 30.28 -3.90
N HIS A 93 15.57 30.03 -5.09
CA HIS A 93 16.64 30.79 -5.74
C HIS A 93 16.09 31.58 -6.93
N PRO A 94 16.77 32.66 -7.36
CA PRO A 94 16.38 33.39 -8.57
C PRO A 94 16.38 32.48 -9.81
N GLY A 95 15.46 32.77 -10.74
CA GLY A 95 15.32 31.98 -11.98
C GLY A 95 14.49 30.70 -11.83
N ASN A 96 13.55 30.65 -10.88
CA ASN A 96 12.66 29.51 -10.62
C ASN A 96 13.44 28.21 -10.29
N ARG A 97 14.45 28.37 -9.43
CA ARG A 97 15.29 27.27 -8.94
C ARG A 97 15.01 27.01 -7.47
N VAL A 98 15.19 25.78 -7.04
CA VAL A 98 14.95 25.30 -5.69
C VAL A 98 16.09 24.38 -5.25
N SER A 99 16.47 24.44 -3.98
CA SER A 99 17.41 23.52 -3.36
C SER A 99 16.89 23.09 -1.99
N LEU A 100 17.44 22.02 -1.44
CA LEU A 100 17.25 21.74 -0.02
C LEU A 100 18.08 22.73 0.80
N GLU A 101 17.50 23.22 1.90
CA GLU A 101 18.29 23.74 3.03
C GLU A 101 19.06 22.56 3.59
N GLU A 102 20.39 22.58 3.49
CA GLU A 102 21.23 21.79 4.38
C GLU A 102 21.09 22.42 5.77
N GLY A 103 20.46 21.70 6.70
CA GLY A 103 20.39 22.08 8.11
C GLY A 103 21.73 21.87 8.81
#